data_AF-A0A1G3RJQ4-F1
#
_entry.id   AF-A0A1G3RJQ4-F1
#
_cell.length_a   1.000
_cell.length_b   1.000
_cell.length_c   1.000
_cell.angle_alpha   90.00
_cell.angle_beta   90.00
_cell.angle_gamma   90.00
#
_symmetry.space_group_name_H-M   'P 1'
#
loop_
_entity.id
_entity.type
_entity.pdbx_description
1 polymer ?
#
loop_
_entity_poly.entity_id
_entity_poly.type
_entity_poly.pdbx_seq_one_letter_code
_entity_poly.pdbx_strand_id
1 'polypeptide(L)'
;MNELEKKSIRQAVRDSYGKIAESKTPGCNCQGEACCGSSNSGSAEGISMALGYSGEEVHAVPDGSNMGLGCGNPQAIAGLKTGETVLDLGSGGGFDAFLAARQIGESGKVIGVDMTPEMISRSRANAENGGMLCRCVNDFRS
;
A
#
# COMPACT_ATOMS: atom_id res chain seq x y z
N MET A 1 -2.29 5.35 -29.94
CA MET A 1 -1.89 6.05 -28.71
C MET A 1 -0.42 6.42 -28.82
N ASN A 2 -0.11 7.71 -28.87
CA ASN A 2 1.26 8.20 -29.02
C ASN A 2 1.96 8.29 -27.65
N GLU A 3 3.28 8.50 -27.65
CA GLU A 3 4.10 8.53 -26.42
C GLU A 3 3.79 9.72 -25.49
N LEU A 4 3.30 10.84 -26.01
CA LEU A 4 2.90 12.00 -25.21
C LEU A 4 1.59 11.74 -24.46
N GLU A 5 0.64 11.06 -25.10
CA GLU A 5 -0.62 10.63 -24.48
C GLU A 5 -0.35 9.64 -23.32
N LYS A 6 0.54 8.67 -23.52
CA LYS A 6 0.95 7.72 -22.46
C LYS A 6 1.59 8.42 -21.27
N LYS A 7 2.46 9.41 -21.51
CA LYS A 7 3.10 10.21 -20.45
C LYS A 7 2.07 11.03 -19.68
N SER A 8 1.12 11.65 -20.37
CA SER A 8 0.05 12.43 -19.75
C SER A 8 -0.84 11.57 -18.86
N ILE A 9 -1.25 10.38 -19.31
CA ILE A 9 -2.06 9.45 -18.49
C ILE A 9 -1.29 9.03 -17.23
N ARG A 10 -0.03 8.62 -17.35
CA ARG A 10 0.80 8.25 -16.19
C ARG A 10 0.93 9.39 -15.19
N GLN A 11 1.13 10.61 -15.68
CA GLN A 11 1.22 11.79 -14.82
C GLN A 11 -0.11 12.04 -14.09
N ALA A 12 -1.25 11.96 -14.79
CA ALA A 12 -2.56 12.14 -14.16
C ALA A 12 -2.84 11.09 -13.06
N VAL A 13 -2.45 9.84 -13.28
CA VAL A 13 -2.56 8.78 -12.26
C VAL A 13 -1.64 9.11 -11.07
N ARG A 14 -0.39 9.49 -11.34
CA ARG A 14 0.57 9.86 -10.29
C ARG A 14 0.08 11.02 -9.43
N ASP A 15 -0.41 12.09 -10.05
CA ASP A 15 -0.93 13.26 -9.33
C ASP A 15 -2.14 12.91 -8.47
N SER A 16 -2.97 11.96 -8.94
CA SER A 16 -4.15 11.51 -8.20
C SER A 16 -3.75 10.72 -6.95
N TYR A 17 -2.82 9.77 -7.06
CA TYR A 17 -2.33 9.01 -5.91
C TYR A 17 -1.48 9.87 -4.96
N GLY A 18 -0.71 10.83 -5.46
CA GLY A 18 0.05 11.78 -4.64
C GLY A 18 -0.86 12.62 -3.73
N LYS A 19 -1.99 13.11 -4.27
CA LYS A 19 -3.01 13.82 -3.45
C LYS A 19 -3.62 12.94 -2.36
N ILE A 20 -3.84 11.65 -2.65
CA ILE A 20 -4.36 10.70 -1.66
C ILE A 20 -3.32 10.46 -0.55
N ALA A 21 -2.04 10.36 -0.90
CA ALA A 21 -0.93 10.21 0.06
C ALA A 21 -0.84 11.37 1.05
N GLU A 22 -1.13 12.59 0.62
CA GLU A 22 -1.16 13.78 1.48
C GLU A 22 -2.46 13.91 2.29
N SER A 23 -3.53 13.28 1.82
CA SER A 23 -4.83 13.32 2.49
C SER A 23 -4.85 12.49 3.78
N LYS A 24 -5.57 12.99 4.78
CA LYS A 24 -5.83 12.29 6.05
C LYS A 24 -7.08 11.42 5.99
N THR A 25 -7.88 11.55 4.93
CA THR A 25 -9.10 10.78 4.74
C THR A 25 -8.75 9.45 4.06
N PRO A 26 -9.08 8.30 4.67
CA PRO A 26 -8.86 7.02 4.03
C PRO A 26 -9.81 6.81 2.83
N GLY A 27 -9.35 6.07 1.82
CA GLY A 27 -10.09 5.71 0.61
C GLY A 27 -9.70 6.51 -0.64
N CYS A 28 -10.09 6.00 -1.81
CA CYS A 28 -10.01 6.78 -3.05
C CYS A 28 -11.12 7.84 -3.02
N ASN A 29 -10.77 9.12 -3.18
CA ASN A 29 -11.73 10.23 -3.36
C ASN A 29 -12.41 10.21 -4.74
N CYS A 30 -12.70 9.01 -5.23
CA CYS A 30 -13.42 8.71 -6.44
C CYS A 30 -14.91 9.08 -6.21
N GLN A 31 -15.50 9.97 -7.02
CA GLN A 31 -16.93 10.38 -6.93
C GLN A 31 -17.90 9.29 -7.44
N GLY A 32 -17.63 8.03 -7.14
CA GLY A 32 -18.38 6.85 -7.54
C GLY A 32 -17.96 5.64 -6.70
N GLU A 33 -18.78 4.59 -6.71
CA GLU A 33 -18.61 3.32 -5.97
C GLU A 33 -17.13 2.93 -5.83
N ALA A 34 -16.71 2.64 -4.59
CA ALA A 34 -15.33 2.33 -4.21
C ALA A 34 -14.58 1.55 -5.30
N CYS A 35 -13.30 1.87 -5.54
CA CYS A 35 -12.42 1.22 -6.53
C CYS A 35 -12.50 -0.32 -6.54
N CYS A 36 -12.93 -0.94 -5.43
CA CYS A 36 -13.13 -2.38 -5.31
C CYS A 36 -14.48 -2.72 -4.65
N GLY A 37 -15.60 -2.25 -5.22
CA GLY A 37 -16.94 -2.87 -5.15
C GLY A 37 -17.59 -3.08 -3.77
N SER A 38 -16.94 -2.70 -2.67
CA SER A 38 -17.42 -2.97 -1.31
C SER A 38 -18.22 -1.78 -0.83
N SER A 39 -19.53 -1.89 -0.96
CA SER A 39 -20.50 -0.96 -0.41
C SER A 39 -20.46 -1.01 1.12
N ASN A 40 -20.32 0.16 1.75
CA ASN A 40 -20.57 0.44 3.18
C ASN A 40 -19.59 -0.08 4.24
N SER A 41 -18.36 0.42 4.21
CA SER A 41 -17.60 0.62 5.46
C SER A 41 -16.64 1.81 5.29
N GLY A 42 -17.04 2.98 5.80
CA GLY A 42 -16.37 4.27 5.57
C GLY A 42 -15.00 4.45 6.25
N SER A 43 -14.31 3.38 6.62
CA SER A 43 -12.99 3.41 7.25
C SER A 43 -12.04 2.45 6.53
N ALA A 44 -10.74 2.74 6.57
CA ALA A 44 -9.72 1.89 5.96
C ALA A 44 -9.72 0.48 6.56
N GLU A 45 -9.98 0.37 7.86
CA GLU A 45 -10.08 -0.89 8.59
C GLU A 45 -11.26 -1.72 8.09
N GLY A 46 -12.42 -1.09 7.89
CA GLY A 46 -13.61 -1.76 7.37
C GLY A 46 -13.37 -2.34 5.97
N ILE A 47 -12.71 -1.57 5.11
CA ILE A 47 -12.33 -2.03 3.76
C ILE A 47 -11.39 -3.23 3.86
N SER A 48 -10.34 -3.16 4.68
CA SER A 48 -9.42 -4.31 4.85
C SER A 48 -10.12 -5.53 5.44
N MET A 49 -10.95 -5.39 6.46
CA MET A 49 -11.69 -6.53 7.01
C MET A 49 -12.60 -7.19 5.96
N ALA A 50 -13.24 -6.41 5.09
CA ALA A 50 -14.04 -6.92 3.98
C ALA A 50 -13.19 -7.67 2.94
N LEU A 51 -11.91 -7.32 2.78
CA LEU A 51 -10.93 -8.02 1.95
C LEU A 51 -10.35 -9.28 2.62
N GLY A 52 -10.76 -9.57 3.86
CA GLY A 52 -10.38 -10.79 4.58
C GLY A 52 -9.12 -10.67 5.44
N TYR A 53 -8.67 -9.45 5.77
CA TYR A 53 -7.67 -9.27 6.82
C TYR A 53 -8.32 -9.44 8.19
N SER A 54 -7.62 -10.09 9.11
CA SER A 54 -8.02 -10.17 10.51
C SER A 54 -7.86 -8.81 11.21
N GLY A 55 -8.61 -8.62 12.30
CA GLY A 55 -8.41 -7.45 13.15
C GLY A 55 -6.98 -7.35 13.68
N GLU A 56 -6.33 -8.47 13.99
CA GLU A 56 -4.94 -8.48 14.43
C GLU A 56 -4.00 -7.93 13.36
N GLU A 57 -4.14 -8.35 12.10
CA GLU A 57 -3.32 -7.86 10.98
C GLU A 57 -3.51 -6.36 10.75
N VAL A 58 -4.76 -5.87 10.81
CA VAL A 58 -5.04 -4.44 10.61
C VAL A 58 -4.36 -3.56 11.67
N HIS A 59 -4.27 -4.03 12.92
CA HIS A 59 -3.64 -3.30 14.03
C HIS A 59 -2.15 -3.66 14.22
N ALA A 60 -1.62 -4.61 13.47
CA ALA A 60 -0.23 -5.07 13.57
C ALA A 60 0.77 -4.14 12.86
N VAL A 61 0.27 -3.15 12.11
CA VAL A 61 1.07 -2.24 11.29
C VAL A 61 0.85 -0.78 11.71
N PRO A 62 1.77 0.14 11.38
CA PRO A 62 1.70 1.51 11.86
C PRO A 62 0.45 2.24 11.33
N ASP A 63 -0.12 3.12 12.15
CA ASP A 63 -1.22 3.99 11.75
C ASP A 63 -0.88 4.76 10.47
N GLY A 64 -1.83 4.87 9.55
CA GLY A 64 -1.64 5.55 8.28
C GLY A 64 -0.90 4.73 7.21
N SER A 65 -0.56 3.46 7.49
CA SER A 65 -0.11 2.49 6.48
C SER A 65 -1.28 1.94 5.68
N ASN A 66 -2.39 1.63 6.37
CA ASN A 66 -3.65 1.27 5.74
C ASN A 66 -4.39 2.53 5.28
N MET A 67 -4.53 2.69 3.97
CA MET A 67 -5.20 3.83 3.36
C MET A 67 -6.56 3.47 2.74
N GLY A 68 -7.01 2.21 2.87
CA GLY A 68 -8.28 1.76 2.30
C GLY A 68 -8.30 1.76 0.76
N LEU A 69 -7.13 1.62 0.12
CA LEU A 69 -6.97 1.58 -1.34
C LEU A 69 -6.78 0.16 -1.90
N GLY A 70 -6.69 -0.84 -1.02
CA GLY A 70 -6.43 -2.23 -1.38
C GLY A 70 -7.61 -2.88 -2.12
N CYS A 71 -7.29 -3.91 -2.92
CA CYS A 71 -8.26 -4.69 -3.69
C CYS A 71 -8.29 -6.18 -3.31
N GLY A 72 -7.43 -6.62 -2.38
CA GLY A 72 -7.32 -8.01 -1.97
C GLY A 72 -6.44 -8.19 -0.73
N ASN A 73 -6.28 -9.46 -0.32
CA ASN A 73 -5.40 -9.91 0.76
C ASN A 73 -4.33 -10.87 0.22
N PRO A 74 -3.11 -10.39 -0.11
CA PRO A 74 -2.04 -11.24 -0.63
C PRO A 74 -1.45 -12.17 0.45
N GLN A 75 -1.55 -11.82 1.75
CA GLN A 75 -1.06 -12.67 2.85
C GLN A 75 -1.78 -14.01 2.90
N ALA A 76 -3.10 -14.01 2.65
CA ALA A 76 -3.94 -15.21 2.69
C ALA A 76 -3.53 -16.28 1.66
N ILE A 77 -2.81 -15.91 0.60
CA ILE A 77 -2.44 -16.81 -0.50
C ILE A 77 -0.93 -17.02 -0.67
N ALA A 78 -0.10 -16.10 -0.17
CA ALA A 78 1.33 -16.10 -0.48
C ALA A 78 2.13 -17.19 0.25
N GLY A 79 1.66 -17.68 1.40
CA GLY A 79 2.33 -18.75 2.15
C GLY A 79 3.78 -18.39 2.53
N LEU A 80 4.05 -17.11 2.81
CA LEU A 80 5.39 -16.57 3.02
C LEU A 80 6.12 -17.29 4.16
N LYS A 81 7.41 -17.53 3.95
CA LYS A 81 8.29 -18.23 4.90
C LYS A 81 9.35 -17.31 5.47
N THR A 82 9.81 -17.65 6.67
CA THR A 82 10.90 -16.94 7.32
C THR A 82 12.15 -16.89 6.44
N GLY A 83 12.76 -15.71 6.30
CA GLY A 83 13.97 -15.51 5.51
C GLY A 83 13.75 -15.25 4.01
N GLU A 84 12.51 -15.27 3.52
CA GLU A 84 12.24 -15.00 2.10
C GLU A 84 12.46 -13.53 1.72
N THR A 85 12.57 -13.27 0.42
CA THR A 85 12.57 -11.91 -0.14
C THR A 85 11.25 -11.65 -0.86
N VAL A 86 10.55 -10.59 -0.46
CA VAL A 86 9.24 -10.21 -0.99
C VAL A 86 9.34 -8.88 -1.74
N LEU A 87 8.69 -8.80 -2.89
CA LEU A 87 8.51 -7.58 -3.67
C LEU A 87 7.03 -7.23 -3.70
N ASP A 88 6.68 -6.06 -3.19
CA ASP A 88 5.33 -5.51 -3.20
C ASP A 88 5.23 -4.40 -4.25
N LEU A 89 4.34 -4.55 -5.22
CA LEU A 89 4.17 -3.65 -6.37
C LEU A 89 2.90 -2.80 -6.18
N GLY A 90 3.08 -1.49 -6.01
CA GLY A 90 2.01 -0.59 -5.58
C GLY A 90 1.87 -0.56 -4.06
N SER A 91 3.00 -0.58 -3.34
CA SER A 91 3.03 -0.73 -1.88
C SER A 91 2.36 0.41 -1.10
N GLY A 92 2.10 1.55 -1.74
CA GLY A 92 1.40 2.68 -1.13
C GLY A 92 2.04 3.13 0.18
N GLY A 93 1.22 3.25 1.24
CA GLY A 93 1.66 3.57 2.61
C GLY A 93 2.40 2.43 3.33
N GLY A 94 2.53 1.26 2.71
CA GLY A 94 3.31 0.11 3.21
C GLY A 94 2.49 -0.99 3.89
N PHE A 95 1.16 -0.98 3.84
CA PHE A 95 0.29 -1.94 4.56
C PHE A 95 0.72 -3.41 4.35
N ASP A 96 0.71 -3.87 3.10
CA ASP A 96 1.04 -5.26 2.75
C ASP A 96 2.53 -5.58 2.95
N ALA A 97 3.39 -4.64 2.58
CA ALA A 97 4.83 -4.74 2.80
C ALA A 97 5.19 -4.96 4.28
N PHE A 98 4.50 -4.26 5.20
CA PHE A 98 4.74 -4.42 6.64
C PHE A 98 4.23 -5.75 7.18
N LEU A 99 3.05 -6.19 6.73
CA LEU A 99 2.54 -7.52 7.09
C LEU A 99 3.49 -8.62 6.60
N ALA A 100 4.00 -8.50 5.37
CA ALA A 100 4.99 -9.43 4.83
C ALA A 100 6.28 -9.42 5.66
N ALA A 101 6.78 -8.24 6.04
CA ALA A 101 8.00 -8.09 6.83
C ALA A 101 7.90 -8.80 8.19
N ARG A 102 6.73 -8.71 8.84
CA ARG A 102 6.45 -9.43 10.08
C ARG A 102 6.46 -10.95 9.89
N GLN A 103 5.87 -11.44 8.80
CA GLN A 103 5.77 -12.89 8.55
C GLN A 103 7.12 -13.53 8.19
N ILE A 104 7.94 -12.86 7.37
CA ILE A 104 9.25 -13.38 6.96
C ILE A 104 10.35 -13.18 8.01
N GLY A 105 10.12 -12.32 9.01
CA GLY A 105 11.05 -12.06 10.10
C GLY A 105 12.32 -11.31 9.70
N GLU A 106 13.21 -11.08 10.67
CA GLU A 106 14.41 -10.23 10.52
C GLU A 106 15.45 -10.77 9.52
N SER A 107 15.44 -12.08 9.25
CA SER A 107 16.32 -12.70 8.26
C SER A 107 15.81 -12.52 6.83
N GLY A 108 14.54 -12.12 6.66
CA GLY A 108 13.92 -11.86 5.36
C GLY A 108 14.09 -10.41 4.92
N LYS A 109 13.57 -10.10 3.73
CA LYS A 109 13.63 -8.75 3.17
C LYS A 109 12.38 -8.40 2.39
N VAL A 110 11.79 -7.24 2.67
CA VAL A 110 10.69 -6.69 1.87
C VAL A 110 11.15 -5.46 1.09
N ILE A 111 10.79 -5.43 -0.19
CA ILE A 111 10.98 -4.28 -1.07
C ILE A 111 9.60 -3.80 -1.50
N GLY A 112 9.21 -2.62 -1.03
CA GLY A 112 8.00 -1.93 -1.49
C GLY A 112 8.32 -1.04 -2.67
N VAL A 113 7.54 -1.14 -3.73
CA VAL A 113 7.65 -0.29 -4.91
C VAL A 113 6.37 0.50 -5.07
N ASP A 114 6.50 1.83 -5.17
CA ASP A 114 5.39 2.71 -5.54
C ASP A 114 5.84 3.72 -6.59
N MET A 115 4.88 4.27 -7.32
CA MET A 115 5.09 5.22 -8.40
C MET A 115 5.18 6.68 -7.88
N THR A 116 4.62 6.95 -6.70
CA THR A 116 4.48 8.29 -6.14
C THR A 116 5.48 8.57 -5.00
N PRO A 117 6.30 9.63 -5.08
CA PRO A 117 7.22 10.02 -4.01
C PRO A 117 6.53 10.26 -2.67
N GLU A 118 5.28 10.72 -2.70
CA GLU A 118 4.47 11.03 -1.53
C GLU A 118 4.11 9.74 -0.77
N MET A 119 3.70 8.67 -1.47
CA MET A 119 3.47 7.35 -0.87
C MET A 119 4.76 6.77 -0.29
N ILE A 120 5.89 6.88 -1.02
CA ILE A 120 7.18 6.41 -0.53
C ILE A 120 7.63 7.15 0.72
N SER A 121 7.44 8.47 0.78
CA SER A 121 7.77 9.28 1.94
C SER A 121 6.91 8.90 3.14
N ARG A 122 5.60 8.72 2.93
CA ARG A 122 4.66 8.26 3.96
C ARG A 122 5.01 6.86 4.47
N SER A 123 5.28 5.92 3.56
CA SER A 123 5.65 4.56 3.94
C SER A 123 6.95 4.52 4.74
N ARG A 124 7.96 5.32 4.37
CA ARG A 124 9.20 5.41 5.16
C ARG A 124 8.96 5.97 6.56
N ALA A 125 8.15 7.03 6.68
CA ALA A 125 7.77 7.57 7.98
C ALA A 125 7.02 6.54 8.84
N ASN A 126 6.09 5.78 8.23
CA ASN A 126 5.39 4.69 8.92
C ASN A 126 6.37 3.59 9.37
N ALA A 127 7.32 3.21 8.51
CA ALA A 127 8.32 2.21 8.82
C ALA A 127 9.20 2.63 10.01
N GLU A 128 9.64 3.88 10.04
CA GLU A 128 10.40 4.45 11.15
C GLU A 128 9.57 4.49 12.45
N ASN A 129 8.33 4.96 12.37
CA ASN A 129 7.45 5.09 13.55
C ASN A 129 7.08 3.75 14.18
N GLY A 130 6.90 2.69 13.37
CA GLY A 130 6.53 1.37 13.88
C GLY A 130 7.67 0.36 13.91
N GLY A 131 8.91 0.76 13.62
CA GLY A 131 10.08 -0.14 13.63
C GLY A 131 10.01 -1.27 12.60
N MET A 132 9.47 -0.99 11.39
CA MET A 132 9.27 -2.00 10.35
C MET A 132 10.51 -2.15 9.45
N LEU A 133 10.88 -3.39 9.14
CA LEU A 133 12.00 -3.73 8.26
C LEU A 133 11.54 -3.87 6.80
N CYS A 134 11.33 -2.75 6.11
CA CYS A 134 11.08 -2.75 4.67
C CYS A 134 11.88 -1.65 3.94
N ARG A 135 12.20 -1.89 2.68
CA ARG A 135 12.86 -0.90 1.81
C ARG A 135 11.89 -0.42 0.75
N CYS A 136 11.30 0.75 0.96
CA CYS A 136 10.41 1.38 -0.02
C CYS A 136 11.19 2.25 -1.01
N VAL A 137 11.01 1.97 -2.29
CA VAL A 137 11.68 2.65 -3.41
C VAL A 137 10.65 3.17 -4.39
N ASN A 138 10.92 4.36 -4.93
CA ASN A 138 10.12 4.90 -6.00
C ASN A 138 10.54 4.24 -7.32
N ASP A 139 9.62 3.59 -8.04
CA ASP A 139 9.91 3.09 -9.38
C ASP A 139 9.76 4.22 -10.40
N PHE A 140 10.84 4.96 -10.55
CA PHE A 140 11.14 5.69 -11.78
C PHE A 140 12.65 5.85 -11.89
N ARG A 141 13.32 4.82 -12.41
CA ARG A 141 14.43 5.10 -13.31
C ARG A 141 13.82 5.52 -14.64
N SER A 142 13.68 6.83 -14.85
CA SER A 142 13.56 7.41 -16.20
C SER A 142 14.94 7.44 -16.85
#